data_AF-A0A2N1J6A6-F1
#
_entry.id   AF-A0A2N1J6A6-F1
#
_cell.length_a   1.000
_cell.length_b   1.000
_cell.length_c   1.000
_cell.angle_alpha   90.00
_cell.angle_beta   90.00
_cell.angle_gamma   90.00
#
_symmetry.space_group_name_H-M   'P 1'
#
loop_
_entity.id
_entity.type
_entity.pdbx_description
1 polymer ?
#
loop_
_entity_poly.entity_id
_entity_poly.type
_entity_poly.pdbx_seq_one_letter_code
_entity_poly.pdbx_strand_id
1 'polypeptide(L)'
;MSKYDALFEDEDDIFTGTPQSKFLDAMRNANTQIVDDELDKIIEKYAIMELILSENKDESFDINKILDEYALKNSDKVHEMKKSLYIEFTGEVIQRLDS
;
A
#
# COMPACT_ATOMS: atom_id res chain seq x y z
N MET A 1 12.91 -8.13 4.58
CA MET A 1 11.79 -8.93 5.06
C MET A 1 10.91 -8.01 5.87
N SER A 2 9.74 -7.68 5.35
CA SER A 2 8.70 -7.00 6.11
C SER A 2 8.31 -7.90 7.28
N LYS A 3 8.03 -7.32 8.44
CA LYS A 3 7.56 -8.06 9.65
C LYS A 3 6.33 -8.93 9.35
N TYR A 4 5.63 -8.63 8.27
CA TYR A 4 4.38 -9.24 7.85
C TYR A 4 4.53 -10.23 6.68
N ASP A 5 5.74 -10.43 6.14
CA ASP A 5 6.00 -11.43 5.09
C ASP A 5 5.64 -12.85 5.59
N ALA A 6 5.82 -13.10 6.89
CA ALA A 6 5.44 -14.36 7.55
C ALA A 6 3.94 -14.68 7.51
N LEU A 7 3.07 -13.70 7.25
CA LEU A 7 1.63 -13.94 7.04
C LEU A 7 1.33 -14.59 5.69
N PHE A 8 2.31 -14.66 4.79
CA PHE A 8 2.18 -15.09 3.40
C PHE A 8 3.22 -16.13 2.95
N GLU A 9 4.16 -16.55 3.82
CA GLU A 9 5.31 -17.40 3.45
C GLU A 9 5.14 -18.92 3.77
N ASP A 10 4.17 -19.34 4.58
CA ASP A 10 4.03 -20.76 4.93
C ASP A 10 3.10 -21.54 3.98
N GLU A 11 3.62 -22.62 3.38
CA GLU A 11 2.98 -23.53 2.41
C GLU A 11 1.80 -24.37 2.97
N ASP A 12 1.44 -24.22 4.26
CA ASP A 12 0.22 -24.77 4.87
C ASP A 12 -0.84 -23.66 4.99
N ASP A 13 -1.37 -23.29 3.83
CA ASP A 13 -2.09 -22.06 3.51
C ASP A 13 -3.43 -21.88 4.27
N ILE A 14 -3.38 -21.35 5.51
CA ILE A 14 -4.56 -20.82 6.23
C ILE A 14 -5.11 -19.54 5.54
N PHE A 15 -4.39 -18.96 4.58
CA PHE A 15 -4.73 -17.68 3.94
C PHE A 15 -4.59 -17.69 2.41
N THR A 16 -5.28 -18.60 1.72
CA THR A 16 -5.36 -18.63 0.24
C THR A 16 -5.73 -17.25 -0.35
N GLY A 17 -4.92 -16.67 -1.23
CA GLY A 17 -5.21 -15.40 -1.96
C GLY A 17 -3.98 -14.57 -2.32
N THR A 18 -4.13 -13.51 -3.12
CA THR A 18 -3.04 -12.55 -3.38
C THR A 18 -2.99 -11.48 -2.29
N PRO A 19 -1.84 -10.83 -2.04
CA PRO A 19 -1.77 -9.70 -1.10
C PRO A 19 -2.84 -8.63 -1.35
N GLN A 20 -3.10 -8.33 -2.62
CA GLN A 20 -4.15 -7.41 -3.03
C GLN A 20 -5.54 -7.90 -2.60
N SER A 21 -5.88 -9.16 -2.86
CA SER A 21 -7.21 -9.68 -2.48
C SER A 21 -7.40 -9.66 -0.97
N LYS A 22 -6.36 -10.02 -0.20
CA LYS A 22 -6.40 -10.01 1.27
C LYS A 22 -6.58 -8.59 1.83
N PHE A 23 -5.86 -7.61 1.29
CA PHE A 23 -6.05 -6.22 1.69
C PHE A 23 -7.49 -5.76 1.44
N LEU A 24 -8.03 -6.03 0.24
CA LEU A 24 -9.40 -5.65 -0.09
C LEU A 24 -10.43 -6.38 0.78
N ASP A 25 -10.18 -7.64 1.12
CA ASP A 25 -11.05 -8.40 2.01
C ASP A 25 -10.99 -7.85 3.45
N ALA A 26 -9.81 -7.51 3.96
CA ALA A 26 -9.66 -6.87 5.27
C ALA A 26 -10.41 -5.54 5.33
N MET A 27 -10.26 -4.69 4.31
CA MET A 27 -10.97 -3.41 4.21
C MET A 27 -12.49 -3.57 4.12
N ARG A 28 -12.98 -4.62 3.47
CA ARG A 28 -14.43 -4.89 3.35
C ARG A 28 -15.05 -5.43 4.64
N ASN A 29 -14.27 -6.17 5.43
CA ASN A 29 -14.76 -6.82 6.66
C ASN A 29 -14.53 -5.97 7.91
N ALA A 30 -13.65 -4.96 7.86
CA ALA A 30 -13.45 -4.03 8.94
C ALA A 30 -14.62 -3.03 9.10
N ASN A 31 -14.77 -2.47 10.30
CA ASN A 31 -15.71 -1.38 10.55
C ASN A 31 -15.29 -0.14 9.75
N THR A 32 -16.27 0.60 9.21
CA THR A 32 -16.12 1.89 8.52
C THR A 32 -15.13 2.84 9.19
N GLN A 33 -15.14 2.97 10.52
CA GLN A 33 -14.19 3.86 11.21
C GLN A 33 -12.72 3.43 11.02
N ILE A 34 -12.44 2.12 11.09
CA ILE A 34 -11.08 1.60 10.89
C ILE A 34 -10.66 1.82 9.43
N VAL A 35 -11.59 1.59 8.50
CA VAL A 35 -11.39 1.80 7.07
C VAL A 35 -11.07 3.26 6.77
N ASP A 36 -11.88 4.19 7.29
CA ASP A 36 -11.72 5.62 7.07
C ASP A 36 -10.37 6.12 7.60
N ASP A 37 -10.01 5.74 8.83
CA ASP A 37 -8.73 6.08 9.43
C ASP A 37 -7.54 5.54 8.62
N GLU A 38 -7.62 4.28 8.14
CA GLU A 38 -6.51 3.67 7.41
C GLU A 38 -6.37 4.27 6.01
N LEU A 39 -7.48 4.58 5.34
CA LEU A 39 -7.44 5.31 4.07
C LEU A 39 -6.88 6.71 4.25
N ASP A 40 -7.24 7.42 5.32
CA ASP A 40 -6.71 8.77 5.61
C ASP A 40 -5.19 8.74 5.76
N LYS A 41 -4.63 7.77 6.49
CA LYS A 41 -3.17 7.58 6.59
C LYS A 41 -2.51 7.33 5.23
N ILE A 42 -3.13 6.51 4.36
CA ILE A 42 -2.59 6.23 3.02
C ILE A 42 -2.58 7.52 2.18
N ILE A 43 -3.66 8.30 2.24
CA ILE A 43 -3.78 9.58 1.54
C ILE A 43 -2.79 10.61 2.09
N GLU A 44 -2.60 10.71 3.41
CA GLU A 44 -1.61 11.59 4.03
C GLU A 44 -0.19 11.22 3.56
N LYS A 45 0.16 9.92 3.59
CA LYS A 45 1.45 9.42 3.09
C LYS A 45 1.65 9.77 1.61
N TYR A 46 0.61 9.66 0.79
CA TYR A 46 0.64 10.03 -0.62
C TYR A 46 0.84 11.55 -0.81
N ALA A 47 0.11 12.39 -0.09
CA ALA A 47 0.24 13.84 -0.13
C ALA A 47 1.65 14.31 0.28
N ILE A 48 2.22 13.71 1.33
CA ILE A 48 3.59 14.00 1.77
C ILE A 48 4.60 13.65 0.65
N MET A 49 4.43 12.50 -0.03
CA MET A 49 5.31 12.15 -1.15
C MET A 49 5.21 13.13 -2.31
N GLU A 50 4.00 13.58 -2.67
CA GLU A 50 3.83 14.60 -3.71
C GLU A 50 4.49 15.93 -3.32
N LEU A 51 4.33 16.37 -2.07
CA LEU A 51 4.96 17.58 -1.56
C LEU A 51 6.50 17.49 -1.61
N ILE A 52 7.08 16.37 -1.18
CA ILE A 52 8.53 16.15 -1.24
C ILE A 52 9.04 16.13 -2.68
N LEU A 53 8.30 15.49 -3.60
CA LEU A 53 8.73 15.38 -5.01
C LEU A 53 8.57 16.69 -5.78
N SER A 54 7.59 17.51 -5.42
CA SER A 54 7.34 18.85 -5.98
C SER A 54 8.17 19.95 -5.30
N GLU A 55 8.86 19.64 -4.19
CA GLU A 55 9.67 20.61 -3.48
C GLU A 55 10.76 21.19 -4.39
N ASN A 56 10.88 22.52 -4.40
CA ASN A 56 11.83 23.28 -5.24
C ASN A 56 11.67 23.07 -6.75
N LYS A 57 10.51 22.59 -7.20
CA LYS A 57 10.14 22.51 -8.61
C LYS A 57 9.36 23.77 -9.02
N ASP A 58 9.43 24.09 -10.30
CA ASP A 58 8.63 25.17 -10.88
C ASP A 58 7.23 24.66 -11.30
N GLU A 59 6.38 25.59 -11.75
CA GLU A 59 5.00 25.31 -12.19
C GLU A 59 4.91 24.37 -13.40
N SER A 60 6.01 24.12 -14.12
CA SER A 60 6.04 23.20 -15.26
C SER A 60 6.29 21.74 -14.85
N PHE A 61 6.55 21.50 -13.57
CA PHE A 61 6.77 20.15 -13.05
C PHE A 61 5.47 19.33 -13.03
N ASP A 62 5.47 18.26 -13.81
CA ASP A 62 4.40 17.27 -13.84
C ASP A 62 4.88 15.97 -13.21
N ILE A 63 4.45 15.74 -11.95
CA ILE A 63 4.77 14.53 -11.21
C ILE A 63 4.21 13.27 -11.90
N ASN A 64 3.03 13.35 -12.53
CA ASN A 64 2.39 12.19 -13.15
C ASN A 64 3.23 11.66 -14.31
N LYS A 65 3.80 12.56 -15.12
CA LYS A 65 4.71 12.17 -16.20
C LYS A 65 5.92 11.39 -15.68
N ILE A 66 6.49 11.80 -14.54
CA ILE A 66 7.63 11.10 -13.94
C ILE A 66 7.21 9.73 -13.41
N LEU A 67 6.05 9.65 -12.75
CA LEU A 67 5.50 8.39 -12.23
C LEU A 67 5.24 7.39 -13.36
N ASP A 68 4.63 7.83 -14.47
CA ASP A 68 4.37 6.99 -15.64
C ASP A 68 5.67 6.46 -16.26
N GLU A 69 6.65 7.33 -16.47
CA GLU A 69 7.96 6.92 -16.98
C GLU A 69 8.67 5.93 -16.04
N TYR A 70 8.58 6.15 -14.73
CA TYR A 70 9.18 5.27 -13.74
C TYR A 70 8.49 3.90 -13.74
N ALA A 71 7.16 3.87 -13.74
CA ALA A 71 6.36 2.65 -13.75
C ALA A 71 6.62 1.81 -15.00
N LEU A 72 6.74 2.45 -16.17
CA LEU A 72 7.06 1.76 -17.42
C LEU A 72 8.47 1.15 -17.41
N LYS A 73 9.46 1.87 -16.87
CA LYS A 73 10.86 1.41 -16.80
C LYS A 73 11.11 0.39 -15.68
N ASN A 74 10.25 0.32 -14.66
CA ASN A 74 10.47 -0.46 -13.44
C ASN A 74 9.24 -1.29 -13.05
N SER A 75 8.49 -1.82 -14.01
CA SER A 75 7.23 -2.54 -13.79
C SER A 75 7.32 -3.60 -12.69
N ASP A 76 8.37 -4.41 -12.69
CA ASP A 76 8.55 -5.50 -11.74
C ASP A 76 8.81 -4.98 -10.33
N LYS A 77 9.62 -3.92 -10.19
CA LYS A 77 9.87 -3.29 -8.89
C LYS A 77 8.63 -2.63 -8.33
N VAL A 78 7.83 -1.98 -9.20
CA VAL A 78 6.55 -1.39 -8.81
C VAL A 78 5.57 -2.48 -8.39
N HIS A 79 5.54 -3.62 -9.10
CA HIS A 79 4.71 -4.76 -8.74
C HIS A 79 5.08 -5.33 -7.37
N GLU A 80 6.37 -5.55 -7.11
CA GLU A 80 6.83 -6.05 -5.80
C GLU A 80 6.58 -5.04 -4.68
N MET A 81 6.84 -3.75 -4.90
CA MET A 81 6.51 -2.71 -3.93
C MET A 81 5.00 -2.67 -3.62
N LYS A 82 4.14 -2.79 -4.63
CA LYS A 82 2.69 -2.88 -4.43
C LYS A 82 2.29 -4.08 -3.57
N LYS A 83 2.89 -5.24 -3.80
CA LYS A 83 2.65 -6.42 -2.95
C LYS A 83 3.04 -6.13 -1.50
N SER A 84 4.24 -5.59 -1.26
CA SER A 84 4.69 -5.27 0.09
C SER A 84 3.78 -4.27 0.80
N LEU A 85 3.29 -3.24 0.09
CA LEU A 85 2.34 -2.27 0.64
C LEU A 85 1.00 -2.91 0.97
N TYR A 86 0.48 -3.81 0.12
CA TYR A 86 -0.75 -4.54 0.45
C TYR A 86 -0.60 -5.39 1.72
N ILE A 87 0.55 -6.04 1.89
CA ILE A 87 0.87 -6.83 3.09
C ILE A 87 0.92 -5.92 4.33
N GLU A 88 1.64 -4.80 4.24
CA GLU A 88 1.77 -3.80 5.31
C GLU A 88 0.39 -3.29 5.77
N PHE A 89 -0.41 -2.76 4.84
CA PHE A 89 -1.72 -2.19 5.17
C PHE A 89 -2.73 -3.26 5.63
N THR A 90 -2.63 -4.49 5.13
CA THR A 90 -3.45 -5.60 5.68
C THR A 90 -3.13 -5.83 7.15
N GLY A 91 -1.85 -5.81 7.52
CA GLY A 91 -1.41 -5.92 8.91
C GLY A 91 -1.95 -4.80 9.81
N GLU A 92 -1.93 -3.55 9.33
CA GLU A 92 -2.46 -2.39 10.05
C GLU A 92 -3.97 -2.50 10.30
N VAL A 93 -4.75 -2.97 9.31
CA VAL A 93 -6.19 -3.18 9.47
C VAL A 93 -6.48 -4.30 10.47
N ILE A 94 -5.80 -5.46 10.34
CA ILE A 94 -6.04 -6.63 11.20
C ILE A 94 -5.69 -6.31 12.66
N GLN A 95 -4.57 -5.65 12.93
CA GLN A 95 -4.17 -5.29 14.30
C GLN A 95 -5.23 -4.45 15.04
N ARG A 96 -5.95 -3.59 14.29
CA ARG A 96 -7.04 -2.78 14.85
C ARG A 96 -8.35 -3.53 15.02
N LEU A 97 -8.54 -4.68 14.38
CA LEU A 97 -9.71 -5.55 14.59
C LEU A 97 -9.56 -6.42 15.85
N ASP A 98 -8.32 -6.79 16.20
CA ASP A 98 -8.02 -7.61 17.38
C ASP A 98 -7.90 -6.79 18.69
N SER A 99 -7.93 -5.45 18.62
CA SER A 99 -7.81 -4.52 19.75
C SER A 99 -9.15 -3.96 20.21
#